data_AF-A0A8T5M316-F1
#
_entry.id   AF-A0A8T5M316-F1
#
_cell.length_a   1.000
_cell.length_b   1.000
_cell.length_c   1.000
_cell.angle_alpha   90.00
_cell.angle_beta   90.00
_cell.angle_gamma   90.00
#
_symmetry.space_group_name_H-M   'P 1'
#
loop_
_entity.id
_entity.type
_entity.pdbx_description
1 polymer ?
#
loop_
_entity_poly.entity_id
_entity_poly.type
_entity_poly.pdbx_seq_one_letter_code
_entity_poly.pdbx_strand_id
1 'polypeptide(L)'
;MSAARIDGKELLYQDGQVLIVHTATATKGHIQIYPKKDVVSVDELDEGNVQHMMFCANYCSAVLFELLGAHGTNIVLTEGDGLHLDVFERIQDDGIDLQWKPKTIDQGEMTSIGSQIKDKILIGVDEPVSEVKVKEKPPEEITVPEEENYLLKQLDKIP
;
A
#
# COMPACT_ATOMS: atom_id res chain seq x y z
N MET A 1 19.10 -0.56 29.78
CA MET A 1 19.03 -1.98 29.35
C MET A 1 19.70 -2.05 27.99
N SER A 2 20.63 -2.99 27.77
CA SER A 2 21.25 -3.15 26.44
C SER A 2 20.21 -3.76 25.50
N ALA A 3 19.84 -3.07 24.42
CA ALA A 3 18.99 -3.65 23.39
C ALA A 3 19.71 -4.82 22.71
N ALA A 4 18.97 -5.89 22.41
CA ALA A 4 19.51 -7.01 21.65
C ALA A 4 19.84 -6.54 20.23
N ARG A 5 20.97 -6.99 19.68
CA ARG A 5 21.42 -6.67 18.33
C ARG A 5 21.59 -7.92 17.49
N ILE A 6 21.19 -7.85 16.23
CA ILE A 6 21.34 -8.90 15.23
C ILE A 6 22.00 -8.24 14.01
N ASP A 7 23.20 -8.70 13.65
CA ASP A 7 23.99 -8.18 12.53
C ASP A 7 24.12 -6.64 12.51
N GLY A 8 24.32 -6.06 13.68
CA GLY A 8 24.46 -4.60 13.85
C GLY A 8 23.14 -3.82 13.88
N LYS A 9 22.01 -4.48 13.62
CA LYS A 9 20.66 -3.89 13.68
C LYS A 9 20.07 -4.07 15.08
N GLU A 10 19.23 -3.13 15.50
CA GLU A 10 18.55 -3.19 16.79
C GLU A 10 17.28 -4.05 16.69
N LEU A 11 17.17 -5.06 17.54
CA LEU A 11 15.99 -5.92 17.59
C LEU A 11 14.84 -5.18 18.26
N LEU A 12 13.75 -4.93 17.52
CA LEU A 12 12.54 -4.32 18.04
C LEU A 12 11.54 -5.37 18.53
N TYR A 13 11.36 -6.44 17.76
CA TYR A 13 10.36 -7.45 18.03
C TYR A 13 10.68 -8.78 17.32
N GLN A 14 10.25 -9.90 17.90
CA GLN A 14 10.26 -11.20 17.24
C GLN A 14 9.15 -12.10 17.81
N ASP A 15 8.57 -12.93 16.97
CA ASP A 15 7.61 -13.97 17.38
C ASP A 15 7.80 -15.26 16.59
N GLY A 16 6.80 -16.13 16.49
CA GLY A 16 6.93 -17.39 15.75
C GLY A 16 7.08 -17.23 14.22
N GLN A 17 6.72 -16.09 13.66
CA GLN A 17 6.58 -15.89 12.22
C GLN A 17 7.54 -14.82 11.69
N VAL A 18 7.80 -13.75 12.45
CA VAL A 18 8.59 -12.60 11.98
C VAL A 18 9.70 -12.17 12.94
N LEU A 19 10.65 -11.46 12.37
CA LEU A 19 11.73 -10.74 13.03
C LEU A 19 11.70 -9.28 12.57
N ILE A 20 11.61 -8.34 13.51
CA ILE A 20 11.53 -6.90 13.22
C ILE A 20 12.75 -6.20 13.80
N VAL A 21 13.50 -5.52 12.95
CA VAL A 21 14.73 -4.83 13.31
C VAL A 21 14.74 -3.39 12.82
N HIS A 22 15.41 -2.51 13.55
CA HIS A 22 15.70 -1.14 13.14
C HIS A 22 17.09 -1.08 12.50
N THR A 23 17.18 -0.47 11.32
CA THR A 23 18.39 -0.47 10.48
C THR A 23 18.85 0.94 10.08
N ALA A 24 17.97 1.96 10.20
CA ALA A 24 18.27 3.36 9.91
C ALA A 24 18.98 3.64 8.56
N THR A 25 18.87 2.76 7.56
CA THR A 25 19.64 2.84 6.30
C THR A 25 19.06 3.81 5.27
N ALA A 26 17.73 3.88 5.16
CA ALA A 26 17.03 4.78 4.23
C ALA A 26 16.61 6.07 4.93
N THR A 27 16.08 5.94 6.14
CA THR A 27 15.59 7.03 7.00
C THR A 27 15.96 6.75 8.46
N LYS A 28 15.81 7.75 9.33
CA LYS A 28 16.06 7.58 10.78
C LYS A 28 15.14 6.52 11.40
N GLY A 29 13.92 6.36 10.91
CA GLY A 29 12.94 5.40 11.39
C GLY A 29 12.94 4.05 10.65
N HIS A 30 13.89 3.79 9.74
CA HIS A 30 13.80 2.63 8.86
C HIS A 30 13.79 1.28 9.61
N ILE A 31 12.70 0.54 9.44
CA ILE A 31 12.43 -0.79 10.00
C ILE A 31 12.47 -1.84 8.88
N GLN A 32 13.06 -3.00 9.18
CA GLN A 32 13.02 -4.19 8.33
C GLN A 32 12.28 -5.33 9.02
N ILE A 33 11.39 -5.98 8.29
CA ILE A 33 10.60 -7.12 8.75
C ILE A 33 10.96 -8.33 7.91
N TYR A 34 11.55 -9.32 8.56
CA TYR A 34 11.94 -10.59 7.95
C TYR A 34 10.96 -11.68 8.36
N PRO A 35 10.59 -12.61 7.46
CA PRO A 35 10.01 -13.87 7.87
C PRO A 35 11.07 -14.69 8.61
N LYS A 36 10.65 -15.53 9.56
CA LYS A 36 11.54 -16.52 10.18
C LYS A 36 11.86 -17.70 9.26
N LYS A 37 11.05 -17.90 8.21
CA LYS A 37 11.34 -18.87 7.15
C LYS A 37 12.42 -18.29 6.25
N ASP A 38 13.42 -19.10 5.94
CA ASP A 38 14.49 -18.75 5.01
C ASP A 38 13.99 -18.96 3.57
N VAL A 39 13.39 -17.91 3.01
CA VAL A 39 12.80 -17.89 1.66
C VAL A 39 13.19 -16.59 0.94
N VAL A 40 13.18 -16.62 -0.39
CA VAL A 40 13.59 -15.48 -1.22
C VAL A 40 12.43 -14.83 -1.97
N SER A 41 11.27 -15.48 -2.03
CA SER A 41 10.04 -14.97 -2.64
C SER A 41 8.82 -15.15 -1.72
N VAL A 42 7.89 -14.20 -1.80
CA VAL A 42 6.61 -14.21 -1.06
C VAL A 42 5.73 -15.40 -1.43
N ASP A 43 5.84 -15.92 -2.66
CA ASP A 43 5.06 -17.06 -3.14
C ASP A 43 5.41 -18.37 -2.41
N GLU A 44 6.56 -18.41 -1.71
CA GLU A 44 7.00 -19.55 -0.90
C GLU A 44 6.42 -19.52 0.53
N LEU A 45 5.81 -18.40 0.93
CA LEU A 45 5.14 -18.27 2.22
C LEU A 45 3.68 -18.73 2.14
N ASP A 46 3.21 -19.39 3.19
CA ASP A 46 1.79 -19.60 3.37
C ASP A 46 1.06 -18.28 3.69
N GLU A 47 -0.24 -18.26 3.40
CA GLU A 47 -1.11 -17.09 3.59
C GLU A 47 -0.99 -16.49 5.00
N GLY A 48 -0.90 -17.32 6.03
CA GLY A 48 -0.79 -16.86 7.42
C GLY A 48 0.52 -16.09 7.68
N ASN A 49 1.63 -16.51 7.07
CA ASN A 49 2.90 -15.76 7.16
C ASN A 49 2.84 -14.44 6.39
N VAL A 50 2.28 -14.44 5.18
CA VAL A 50 2.13 -13.22 4.38
C VAL A 50 1.24 -12.20 5.09
N GLN A 51 0.09 -12.63 5.60
CA GLN A 51 -0.85 -11.77 6.36
C GLN A 51 -0.17 -11.18 7.60
N HIS A 52 0.56 -12.00 8.36
CA HIS A 52 1.22 -11.54 9.57
C HIS A 52 2.35 -10.54 9.28
N MET A 53 3.14 -10.78 8.24
CA MET A 53 4.17 -9.83 7.78
C MET A 53 3.57 -8.48 7.39
N MET A 54 2.51 -8.49 6.58
CA MET A 54 1.82 -7.26 6.14
C MET A 54 1.14 -6.53 7.30
N PHE A 55 0.56 -7.27 8.25
CA PHE A 55 0.00 -6.70 9.48
C PHE A 55 1.08 -5.98 10.29
N CYS A 56 2.24 -6.63 10.51
CA CYS A 56 3.36 -6.03 11.21
C CYS A 56 3.87 -4.79 10.49
N ALA A 57 3.98 -4.81 9.16
CA ALA A 57 4.41 -3.67 8.37
C ALA A 57 3.46 -2.48 8.51
N ASN A 58 2.16 -2.70 8.43
CA ASN A 58 1.15 -1.66 8.63
C ASN A 58 1.21 -1.08 10.06
N TYR A 59 1.37 -1.94 11.07
CA TYR A 59 1.52 -1.50 12.46
C TYR A 59 2.78 -0.64 12.64
N CYS A 60 3.92 -1.08 12.11
CA CYS A 60 5.16 -0.30 12.11
C CYS A 60 5.00 1.04 11.39
N SER A 61 4.30 1.07 10.25
CA SER A 61 3.97 2.31 9.53
C SER A 61 3.19 3.29 10.41
N ALA A 62 2.15 2.83 11.11
CA ALA A 62 1.38 3.68 12.02
C ALA A 62 2.25 4.24 13.16
N VAL A 63 3.09 3.40 13.75
CA VAL A 63 4.04 3.80 14.81
C VAL A 63 5.03 4.84 14.30
N LEU A 64 5.62 4.64 13.11
CA LEU A 64 6.55 5.61 12.52
C LEU A 64 5.87 6.94 12.20
N PHE A 65 4.64 6.88 11.68
CA PHE A 65 3.85 8.07 11.36
C PHE A 65 3.61 8.93 12.59
N GLU A 66 3.15 8.32 13.69
CA GLU A 66 2.85 9.03 14.94
C GLU A 66 4.11 9.52 15.66
N LEU A 67 5.15 8.70 15.77
CA LEU A 67 6.34 9.03 16.55
C LEU A 67 7.24 10.06 15.86
N LEU A 68 7.34 10.02 14.54
CA LEU A 68 8.30 10.83 13.78
C LEU A 68 7.68 12.06 13.13
N GLY A 69 6.36 12.25 13.28
CA GLY A 69 5.62 13.35 12.64
C GLY A 69 5.70 13.27 11.12
N ALA A 70 5.64 12.05 10.58
CA ALA A 70 5.76 11.83 9.15
C ALA A 70 4.53 12.35 8.39
N HIS A 71 4.69 12.73 7.12
CA HIS A 71 3.55 13.03 6.25
C HIS A 71 2.96 11.75 5.62
N GLY A 72 3.73 10.66 5.64
CA GLY A 72 3.31 9.35 5.18
C GLY A 72 4.35 8.29 5.51
N THR A 73 4.12 7.08 5.01
CA THR A 73 5.09 5.97 5.09
C THR A 73 5.13 5.23 3.77
N ASN A 74 6.25 4.58 3.49
CA ASN A 74 6.37 3.61 2.42
C ASN A 74 6.62 2.23 3.02
N ILE A 75 5.98 1.22 2.41
CA ILE A 75 6.26 -0.19 2.62
C ILE A 75 6.78 -0.71 1.28
N VAL A 76 7.98 -1.28 1.26
CA VAL A 76 8.61 -1.85 0.07
C VAL A 76 8.88 -3.33 0.34
N LEU A 77 8.41 -4.20 -0.56
CA LEU A 77 8.73 -5.63 -0.55
C LEU A 77 10.00 -5.86 -1.37
N THR A 78 10.99 -6.45 -0.74
CA THR A 78 12.27 -6.81 -1.37
C THR A 78 12.36 -8.33 -1.44
N GLU A 79 12.61 -8.85 -2.65
CA GLU A 79 12.72 -10.29 -2.97
C GLU A 79 14.05 -10.58 -3.70
N GLY A 80 14.39 -11.87 -3.84
CA GLY A 80 15.54 -12.37 -4.61
C GLY A 80 16.81 -12.58 -3.78
N ASP A 81 17.30 -11.53 -3.12
CA ASP A 81 18.49 -11.59 -2.24
C ASP A 81 18.13 -11.75 -0.74
N GLY A 82 16.87 -12.11 -0.47
CA GLY A 82 16.31 -12.32 0.86
C GLY A 82 14.99 -11.58 1.05
N LEU A 83 13.94 -12.32 1.41
CA LEU A 83 12.59 -11.76 1.55
C LEU A 83 12.48 -10.85 2.79
N HIS A 84 12.12 -9.59 2.58
CA HIS A 84 11.79 -8.68 3.68
C HIS A 84 10.89 -7.53 3.24
N LEU A 85 10.23 -6.92 4.23
CA LEU A 85 9.51 -5.65 4.07
C LEU A 85 10.33 -4.53 4.71
N ASP A 86 10.64 -3.51 3.92
CA ASP A 86 11.21 -2.25 4.37
C ASP A 86 10.07 -1.27 4.68
N VAL A 87 10.06 -0.71 5.89
CA VAL A 87 9.05 0.25 6.35
C VAL A 87 9.75 1.50 6.85
N PHE A 88 9.46 2.62 6.20
CA PHE A 88 10.10 3.90 6.51
C PHE A 88 9.17 5.09 6.36
N GLU A 89 9.41 6.08 7.20
CA GLU A 89 8.69 7.34 7.22
C GLU A 89 9.03 8.22 6.03
N ARG A 90 8.05 8.99 5.56
CA ARG A 90 8.23 9.99 4.50
C ARG A 90 7.94 11.36 5.03
N ILE A 91 8.87 12.28 4.78
CA ILE A 91 8.73 13.69 5.08
C ILE A 91 8.92 14.44 3.76
N GLN A 92 8.34 15.64 3.68
CA GLN A 92 8.52 16.46 2.49
C GLN A 92 10.02 16.75 2.31
N ASP A 93 10.49 16.60 1.07
CA ASP A 93 11.89 16.85 0.68
C ASP A 93 12.92 16.00 1.46
N ASP A 94 12.57 14.75 1.80
CA ASP A 94 13.47 13.80 2.49
C ASP A 94 14.65 13.28 1.64
N GLY A 95 14.70 13.65 0.35
CA GLY A 95 15.78 13.31 -0.57
C GLY A 95 15.75 11.85 -1.04
N ILE A 96 14.73 11.07 -0.67
CA ILE A 96 14.57 9.69 -1.14
C ILE A 96 13.88 9.69 -2.51
N ASP A 97 14.61 9.23 -3.53
CA ASP A 97 14.09 9.10 -4.89
C ASP A 97 13.42 7.75 -5.12
N LEU A 98 12.08 7.76 -5.10
CA LEU A 98 11.22 6.64 -5.49
C LEU A 98 10.34 7.03 -6.68
N GLN A 99 10.78 7.98 -7.50
CA GLN A 99 10.00 8.41 -8.66
C GLN A 99 10.16 7.42 -9.81
N TRP A 100 9.04 6.85 -10.26
CA TRP A 100 9.03 6.06 -11.49
C TRP A 100 8.91 6.96 -12.70
N LYS A 101 9.82 6.78 -13.68
CA LYS A 101 9.66 7.37 -15.00
C LYS A 101 8.46 6.73 -15.69
N PRO A 102 7.38 7.48 -15.99
CA PRO A 102 6.20 6.92 -16.64
C PRO A 102 6.57 6.34 -18.01
N LYS A 103 6.10 5.13 -18.29
CA LYS A 103 6.22 4.51 -19.61
C LYS A 103 4.93 4.75 -20.39
N THR A 104 5.05 5.02 -21.68
CA THR A 104 3.91 5.13 -22.59
C THR A 104 3.54 3.74 -23.10
N ILE A 105 2.26 3.40 -23.06
CA ILE A 105 1.68 2.16 -23.60
C ILE A 105 0.45 2.52 -24.44
N ASP A 106 0.19 1.76 -25.50
CA ASP A 106 -1.01 1.93 -26.33
C ASP A 106 -2.28 1.52 -25.56
N GLN A 107 -3.42 2.14 -25.88
CA GLN A 107 -4.68 1.86 -25.19
C GLN A 107 -5.18 0.43 -25.45
N GLY A 108 -4.98 -0.10 -26.65
CA GLY A 108 -5.32 -1.48 -26.99
C GLY A 108 -4.49 -2.49 -26.20
N GLU A 109 -3.18 -2.23 -26.09
CA GLU A 109 -2.26 -3.06 -25.30
C GLU A 109 -2.59 -3.03 -23.80
N MET A 110 -2.84 -1.84 -23.24
CA MET A 110 -3.28 -1.65 -21.86
C MET A 110 -4.53 -2.48 -21.55
N THR A 111 -5.53 -2.43 -22.44
CA THR A 111 -6.80 -3.14 -22.27
C THR A 111 -6.60 -4.66 -22.34
N SER A 112 -5.77 -5.13 -23.28
CA SER A 112 -5.45 -6.54 -23.43
C SER A 112 -4.77 -7.12 -22.18
N ILE A 113 -3.75 -6.43 -21.66
CA ILE A 113 -3.04 -6.84 -20.43
C ILE A 113 -4.00 -6.81 -19.24
N GLY A 114 -4.82 -5.77 -19.11
CA GLY A 114 -5.82 -5.65 -18.05
C GLY A 114 -6.80 -6.82 -18.03
N SER A 115 -7.23 -7.31 -19.20
CA SER A 115 -8.10 -8.49 -19.29
C SER A 115 -7.38 -9.75 -18.81
N GLN A 116 -6.14 -9.98 -19.26
CA GLN A 116 -5.35 -11.16 -18.86
C GLN A 116 -5.09 -11.21 -17.35
N ILE A 117 -4.87 -10.04 -16.73
CA ILE A 117 -4.72 -9.92 -15.28
C ILE A 117 -6.05 -10.26 -14.60
N LYS A 118 -7.15 -9.65 -15.04
CA LYS A 118 -8.49 -9.85 -14.45
C LYS A 118 -8.89 -11.33 -14.46
N ASP A 119 -8.63 -12.04 -15.54
CA ASP A 119 -8.99 -13.45 -15.69
C ASP A 119 -8.22 -14.38 -14.73
N LYS A 120 -7.09 -13.90 -14.19
CA LYS A 120 -6.23 -14.65 -13.26
C LYS A 120 -6.32 -14.18 -11.80
N ILE A 121 -6.95 -13.03 -11.54
CA ILE A 121 -7.15 -12.53 -10.17
C ILE A 121 -8.22 -13.39 -9.48
N LEU A 122 -7.80 -14.18 -8.50
CA LEU A 122 -8.67 -14.95 -7.62
C LEU A 122 -8.45 -14.48 -6.18
N ILE A 123 -9.10 -13.37 -5.81
CA ILE A 123 -9.03 -12.83 -4.44
C ILE A 123 -10.31 -13.24 -3.70
N GLY A 124 -10.18 -14.13 -2.71
CA GLY A 124 -11.27 -14.51 -1.81
C GLY A 124 -12.33 -15.46 -2.39
N VAL A 125 -12.05 -16.15 -3.50
CA VAL A 125 -12.96 -17.14 -4.13
C VAL A 125 -12.16 -18.34 -4.64
N ASP A 126 -12.57 -19.56 -4.28
CA ASP A 126 -11.93 -20.82 -4.73
C ASP A 126 -12.19 -21.16 -6.21
N GLU A 127 -13.11 -20.44 -6.89
CA GLU A 127 -13.44 -20.59 -8.30
C GLU A 127 -13.52 -19.23 -9.02
N PRO A 128 -13.19 -19.16 -10.31
CA PRO A 128 -13.19 -17.90 -11.08
C PRO A 128 -14.59 -17.27 -11.09
N VAL A 129 -14.65 -16.02 -10.62
CA VAL A 129 -15.88 -15.22 -10.57
C VAL A 129 -16.39 -15.02 -12.00
N SER A 130 -17.48 -15.73 -12.34
CA SER A 130 -18.21 -15.51 -13.59
C SER A 130 -18.55 -14.03 -13.75
N GLU A 131 -18.35 -13.48 -14.95
CA GLU A 131 -18.54 -12.08 -15.33
C GLU A 131 -19.48 -11.29 -14.40
N VAL A 132 -18.90 -10.39 -13.61
CA VAL A 132 -19.68 -9.34 -12.94
C VAL A 132 -20.29 -8.48 -14.04
N LYS A 133 -21.57 -8.73 -14.36
CA LYS A 133 -22.39 -7.82 -15.15
C LYS A 133 -22.48 -6.52 -14.37
N VAL A 134 -21.67 -5.54 -14.74
CA VAL A 134 -21.86 -4.15 -14.31
C VAL A 134 -23.24 -3.75 -14.81
N LYS A 135 -24.24 -3.76 -13.93
CA LYS A 135 -25.51 -3.08 -14.20
C LYS A 135 -25.17 -1.60 -14.19
N GLU A 136 -25.07 -0.99 -15.37
CA GLU A 136 -25.18 0.45 -15.50
C GLU A 136 -26.51 0.84 -14.83
N LYS A 137 -26.43 1.43 -13.63
CA LYS A 137 -27.58 2.15 -13.09
C LYS A 137 -27.81 3.32 -14.04
N PRO A 138 -29.04 3.49 -14.59
CA PRO A 138 -29.35 4.72 -15.30
C PRO A 138 -29.07 5.92 -14.37
N PRO A 139 -28.64 7.08 -14.91
CA PRO A 139 -28.43 8.26 -14.10
C PRO A 139 -29.71 8.54 -13.31
N GLU A 140 -29.62 8.57 -11.98
CA GLU A 140 -30.72 9.04 -11.15
C GLU A 140 -30.96 10.50 -11.52
N GLU A 141 -32.15 10.80 -12.04
CA GLU A 141 -32.63 12.18 -12.18
C GLU A 141 -32.60 12.83 -10.80
N ILE A 142 -31.67 13.76 -10.59
CA ILE A 142 -31.66 14.63 -9.43
C ILE A 142 -32.89 15.54 -9.57
N THR A 143 -34.01 15.15 -8.96
CA THR A 143 -35.13 16.07 -8.75
C THR A 143 -34.69 17.07 -7.69
N VAL A 144 -34.22 18.23 -8.13
CA VAL A 144 -33.97 19.37 -7.25
C VAL A 144 -35.33 19.80 -6.70
N PRO A 145 -35.57 19.78 -5.37
CA PRO A 145 -36.77 20.38 -4.82
C PRO A 145 -36.80 21.87 -5.21
N GLU A 146 -37.94 22.36 -5.71
CA GLU A 146 -38.18 23.80 -5.92
C GLU A 146 -38.23 24.54 -4.58
N GLU A 147 -37.13 24.56 -3.84
CA GLU A 147 -36.88 25.60 -2.85
C GLU A 147 -36.02 26.65 -3.51
N GLU A 148 -36.56 27.87 -3.61
CA GLU A 148 -35.96 29.01 -4.28
C GLU A 148 -34.47 29.17 -3.91
N ASN A 149 -33.59 28.77 -4.83
CA ASN A 149 -32.16 28.86 -4.63
C ASN A 149 -31.72 30.34 -4.68
N TYR A 150 -31.53 30.93 -3.50
CA TYR A 150 -31.14 32.33 -3.30
C TYR A 150 -29.87 32.74 -4.05
N LEU A 151 -29.01 31.77 -4.41
CA LEU A 151 -27.82 31.97 -5.23
C LEU A 151 -28.15 32.37 -6.68
N LEU A 152 -29.26 31.87 -7.24
CA LEU A 152 -29.70 32.20 -8.60
C LEU A 152 -30.24 33.63 -8.70
N LYS A 153 -30.91 34.14 -7.66
CA LYS A 153 -31.46 35.51 -7.62
C LYS A 153 -30.39 36.62 -7.58
N GLN A 154 -29.13 36.28 -7.28
CA GLN A 154 -28.03 37.26 -7.23
C GLN A 154 -27.27 37.40 -8.56
N LEU A 155 -27.43 36.45 -9.48
CA LEU A 155 -26.79 36.50 -10.80
C LEU A 155 -27.42 37.54 -11.73
N ASP A 156 -28.72 37.83 -11.57
CA ASP A 156 -29.46 38.82 -12.39
C ASP A 156 -29.28 40.27 -11.92
N LYS A 157 -28.42 40.53 -10.91
CA LYS A 157 -28.15 41.87 -10.38
C LYS A 157 -26.74 42.36 -10.69
N ILE A 158 -26.30 42.23 -11.93
CA ILE A 158 -25.22 43.07 -12.46
C ILE A 158 -25.85 43.94 -13.56
N PRO A 159 -25.81 45.29 -13.42
CA PRO A 159 -26.43 46.23 -14.35
C PRO A 159 -25.72 46.31 -15.70
#